data_AF-A0A7K3G2G2-F1
#
_entry.id   AF-A0A7K3G2G2-F1
#
_cell.length_a   1.000
_cell.length_b   1.000
_cell.length_c   1.000
_cell.angle_alpha   90.00
_cell.angle_beta   90.00
_cell.angle_gamma   90.00
#
_symmetry.space_group_name_H-M   'P 1'
#
loop_
_entity.id
_entity.type
_entity.pdbx_description
1 polymer ?
#
loop_
_entity_poly.entity_id
_entity_poly.type
_entity_poly.pdbx_seq_one_letter_code
_entity_poly.pdbx_strand_id
1 'polypeptide(L)'
;SQLGAGFGISQATAWRYVDETLDVLAGWAPGLHEALTGLGEGDHVIVDGTLIPIDRIRADEPYYSMKHRRHRMNVQVIARPDGTPLWFSRATP
;
A
#
# COMPACT_ATOMS: atom_id res chain seq x y z
N SER A 1 -12.72 14.83 -0.54
CA SER A 1 -13.93 14.20 0.03
C SER A 1 -13.97 14.50 1.53
N GLN A 2 -15.15 14.63 2.14
CA GLN A 2 -15.28 14.83 3.59
C GLN A 2 -15.68 13.50 4.24
N LEU A 3 -14.70 12.64 4.52
CA LEU A 3 -14.85 11.30 5.11
C LEU A 3 -15.81 11.27 6.32
N GLY A 4 -15.69 12.24 7.23
CA GLY A 4 -16.53 12.29 8.45
C GLY A 4 -18.01 12.69 8.27
N ALA A 5 -18.38 13.34 7.15
CA ALA A 5 -19.72 13.92 6.99
C ALA A 5 -20.84 12.86 6.93
N GLY A 6 -20.56 11.70 6.33
CA GLY A 6 -21.52 10.59 6.25
C GLY A 6 -21.76 9.86 7.58
N PHE A 7 -20.90 10.09 8.57
CA PHE A 7 -20.93 9.42 9.87
C PHE A 7 -21.22 10.38 11.03
N GLY A 8 -21.47 11.67 10.76
CA GLY A 8 -21.75 12.67 11.79
C GLY A 8 -20.56 12.98 12.71
N ILE A 9 -19.32 12.72 12.26
CA ILE A 9 -18.09 12.92 13.05
C ILE A 9 -17.16 13.95 12.41
N SER A 10 -16.24 14.50 13.20
CA SER A 10 -15.21 15.39 12.70
C SER A 10 -14.27 14.67 11.72
N GLN A 11 -13.64 15.41 10.79
CA GLN A 11 -12.63 14.82 9.90
C GLN A 11 -11.45 14.24 10.68
N ALA A 12 -11.02 14.89 11.76
CA ALA A 12 -9.93 14.40 12.59
C ALA A 12 -10.27 13.05 13.23
N THR A 13 -11.51 12.90 13.71
CA THR A 13 -12.00 11.62 14.27
C THR A 13 -12.08 10.53 13.19
N ALA A 14 -12.56 10.88 11.99
CA ALA A 14 -12.66 9.93 10.89
C ALA A 14 -11.28 9.42 10.46
N TRP A 15 -10.29 10.32 10.33
CA TRP A 15 -8.91 9.93 10.00
C TRP A 15 -8.25 9.11 11.11
N ARG A 16 -8.49 9.43 12.38
CA ARG A 16 -8.00 8.60 13.50
C ARG A 16 -8.49 7.15 13.38
N TYR A 17 -9.77 6.94 13.05
CA TYR A 17 -10.29 5.59 12.86
C TYR A 17 -9.72 4.88 11.65
N VAL A 18 -9.40 5.61 10.57
CA VAL A 18 -8.67 5.04 9.43
C VAL A 18 -7.29 4.56 9.89
N ASP A 19 -6.53 5.41 10.58
CA ASP A 19 -5.18 5.07 11.05
C ASP A 19 -5.20 3.89 12.02
N GLU A 20 -6.08 3.90 13.02
CA GLU A 20 -6.25 2.78 13.98
C GLU A 20 -6.62 1.47 13.27
N THR A 21 -7.50 1.53 12.28
CA THR A 21 -7.89 0.34 11.50
C THR A 21 -6.72 -0.17 10.67
N LEU A 22 -5.97 0.74 10.04
CA LEU A 22 -4.78 0.38 9.25
C LEU A 22 -3.70 -0.25 10.12
N ASP A 23 -3.48 0.23 11.34
CA ASP A 23 -2.51 -0.35 12.27
C ASP A 23 -2.88 -1.79 12.64
N VAL A 24 -4.16 -2.06 12.91
CA VAL A 24 -4.65 -3.42 13.21
C VAL A 24 -4.46 -4.33 11.98
N LEU A 25 -4.85 -3.88 10.79
CA LEU A 25 -4.70 -4.66 9.57
C LEU A 25 -3.23 -4.91 9.22
N ALA A 26 -2.37 -3.90 9.39
CA ALA A 26 -0.94 -4.02 9.16
C ALA A 26 -0.29 -5.01 10.15
N GLY A 27 -0.76 -5.04 11.39
CA GLY A 27 -0.32 -6.02 12.39
C GLY A 27 -0.71 -7.47 12.06
N TRP A 28 -1.72 -7.67 11.21
CA TRP A 28 -2.15 -9.01 10.74
C TRP A 28 -1.58 -9.38 9.37
N ALA A 29 -1.01 -8.42 8.64
CA ALA A 29 -0.43 -8.68 7.34
C ALA A 29 0.83 -9.55 7.49
N PRO A 30 1.02 -10.57 6.62
CA PRO A 30 2.19 -11.43 6.71
C PRO A 30 3.47 -10.66 6.42
N GLY A 31 4.55 -11.00 7.13
CA GLY A 31 5.89 -10.60 6.74
C GLY A 31 6.31 -11.26 5.42
N LEU A 32 7.37 -10.74 4.77
CA LEU A 32 7.87 -11.30 3.50
C LEU A 32 8.19 -12.80 3.61
N HIS A 33 8.84 -13.21 4.70
CA HIS A 33 9.18 -14.63 4.90
C HIS A 33 7.94 -15.51 5.08
N GLU A 34 6.97 -15.05 5.89
CA GLU A 34 5.71 -15.75 6.12
C GLU A 34 4.90 -15.88 4.83
N ALA A 35 4.83 -14.81 4.03
CA ALA A 35 4.13 -14.79 2.75
C ALA A 35 4.72 -15.75 1.70
N LEU A 36 6.02 -16.07 1.81
CA LEU A 36 6.72 -17.01 0.93
C LEU A 36 6.79 -18.42 1.51
N THR A 37 6.35 -18.63 2.75
CA THR A 37 6.39 -19.94 3.40
C THR A 37 5.43 -20.90 2.69
N GLY A 38 5.91 -22.12 2.42
CA GLY A 38 5.11 -23.17 1.76
C GLY A 38 5.17 -23.15 0.23
N LEU A 39 5.94 -22.24 -0.38
CA LEU A 39 6.33 -22.35 -1.79
C LEU A 39 7.37 -23.47 -1.94
N GLY A 40 7.14 -24.39 -2.87
CA GLY A 40 8.01 -25.54 -3.15
C GLY A 40 9.16 -25.21 -4.10
N GLU A 41 10.09 -26.15 -4.24
CA GLU A 41 11.10 -26.06 -5.30
C GLU A 41 10.43 -26.07 -6.69
N GLY A 42 10.74 -25.06 -7.50
CA GLY A 42 10.15 -24.87 -8.83
C GLY A 42 8.95 -23.92 -8.86
N ASP A 43 8.41 -23.51 -7.71
CA ASP A 43 7.44 -22.43 -7.64
C ASP A 43 8.11 -21.10 -7.96
N HIS A 44 7.43 -20.27 -8.74
CA HIS A 44 7.85 -18.91 -9.04
C HIS A 44 6.78 -17.91 -8.61
N VAL A 45 7.24 -16.72 -8.28
CA VAL A 45 6.40 -15.58 -7.94
C VAL A 45 6.63 -14.45 -8.93
N ILE A 46 5.61 -13.61 -9.08
CA ILE A 46 5.72 -12.38 -9.86
C ILE A 46 6.02 -11.25 -8.89
N VAL A 47 7.03 -10.43 -9.22
CA VAL A 47 7.34 -9.20 -8.51
C VAL A 47 7.01 -8.04 -9.44
N ASP A 48 6.11 -7.16 -9.00
CA ASP A 48 5.71 -5.98 -9.77
C ASP A 48 5.57 -4.74 -8.87
N GLY A 49 5.76 -3.56 -9.46
CA GLY A 49 5.65 -2.27 -8.80
C GLY A 49 4.36 -1.55 -9.20
N THR A 50 3.49 -1.31 -8.22
CA THR A 50 2.27 -0.51 -8.42
C THR A 50 2.47 0.92 -7.96
N LEU A 51 2.19 1.88 -8.85
CA LEU A 51 2.23 3.31 -8.52
C LEU A 51 0.87 3.78 -7.97
N ILE A 52 0.83 4.09 -6.68
CA ILE A 52 -0.35 4.61 -6.00
C ILE A 52 -0.34 6.15 -6.07
N PRO A 53 -1.39 6.79 -6.64
CA PRO A 53 -1.50 8.25 -6.64
C PRO A 53 -1.57 8.80 -5.21
N ILE A 54 -0.81 9.86 -4.94
CA ILE A 54 -0.88 10.62 -3.68
C ILE A 54 -1.32 12.06 -3.96
N ASP A 55 -2.01 12.66 -3.00
CA ASP A 55 -2.59 14.01 -3.07
C ASP A 55 -1.69 15.10 -2.46
N ARG A 56 -0.63 14.72 -1.72
CA ARG A 56 0.28 15.66 -1.06
C ARG A 56 1.39 16.14 -2.01
N ILE A 57 1.18 17.32 -2.59
CA ILE A 57 1.97 17.85 -3.72
C ILE A 57 3.11 18.80 -3.27
N ARG A 58 3.02 19.42 -2.08
CA ARG A 58 3.84 20.60 -1.76
C ARG A 58 5.10 20.37 -0.91
N ALA A 59 5.28 19.17 -0.33
CA ALA A 59 6.42 18.86 0.55
C ALA A 59 7.18 17.56 0.19
N ASP A 60 6.73 16.85 -0.86
CA ASP A 60 7.08 15.45 -1.12
C ASP A 60 7.74 15.29 -2.51
N GLU A 61 8.79 16.08 -2.76
CA GLU A 61 9.58 16.06 -4.01
C GLU A 61 10.17 14.69 -4.37
N PRO A 62 10.62 13.82 -3.43
CA PRO A 62 11.11 12.48 -3.75
C PRO A 62 10.11 11.60 -4.50
N TYR A 63 8.82 11.92 -4.43
CA TYR A 63 7.73 11.11 -4.98
C TYR A 63 7.19 11.63 -6.33
N TYR A 64 7.85 12.61 -6.95
CA TYR A 64 7.44 13.12 -8.26
C TYR A 64 7.99 12.27 -9.41
N SER A 65 7.12 11.55 -10.11
CA SER A 65 7.51 10.79 -11.30
C SER A 65 7.58 11.70 -12.53
N MET A 66 8.78 11.94 -13.06
CA MET A 66 8.97 12.69 -14.31
C MET A 66 8.28 12.03 -15.51
N LYS A 67 8.36 10.70 -15.61
CA LYS A 67 7.72 9.90 -16.69
C LYS A 67 6.20 10.10 -16.72
N HIS A 68 5.58 10.12 -15.54
CA HIS A 68 4.12 10.20 -15.43
C HIS A 68 3.60 11.60 -15.06
N ARG A 69 4.50 12.57 -14.87
CA ARG A 69 4.25 13.99 -14.51
C ARG A 69 3.27 14.16 -13.34
N ARG A 70 3.37 13.29 -12.33
CA ARG A 70 2.50 13.28 -11.14
C ARG A 70 3.25 12.73 -9.92
N HIS A 71 2.83 13.14 -8.72
CA HIS A 71 3.28 12.54 -7.48
C HIS A 71 2.62 11.18 -7.26
N ARG A 72 3.43 10.16 -6.96
CA ARG A 72 2.98 8.79 -6.68
C ARG A 72 3.97 8.12 -5.74
N MET A 73 3.49 7.15 -4.99
CA MET A 73 4.34 6.22 -4.25
C MET A 73 4.39 4.89 -4.97
N ASN A 74 5.56 4.25 -5.00
CA ASN A 74 5.69 2.91 -5.54
C ASN A 74 5.57 1.88 -4.42
N VAL A 75 4.71 0.87 -4.61
CA VAL A 75 4.58 -0.29 -3.73
C VAL A 75 4.92 -1.53 -4.53
N GLN A 76 5.91 -2.28 -4.06
CA GLN A 76 6.25 -3.57 -4.63
C GLN A 76 5.27 -4.62 -4.12
N VAL A 77 4.79 -5.45 -5.04
CA VAL A 77 3.87 -6.54 -4.76
C VAL A 77 4.54 -7.84 -5.17
N ILE A 78 4.45 -8.84 -4.30
CA ILE A 78 4.74 -10.22 -4.67
C ILE A 78 3.42 -10.95 -4.81
N ALA A 79 3.21 -11.60 -5.95
CA ALA A 79 1.99 -12.34 -6.25
C ALA A 79 2.30 -13.73 -6.78
N ARG A 80 1.34 -14.64 -6.61
CA ARG A 80 1.32 -15.92 -7.32
C ARG A 80 1.06 -15.70 -8.82
N PRO A 81 1.41 -16.66 -9.69
CA PRO A 81 1.12 -16.58 -11.12
C PRO A 81 -0.37 -16.44 -11.45
N ASP A 82 -1.26 -16.87 -10.56
CA ASP A 82 -2.73 -16.70 -10.70
C ASP A 82 -3.23 -15.28 -10.34
N GLY A 83 -2.32 -14.38 -9.93
CA GLY A 83 -2.62 -13.01 -9.54
C GLY A 83 -2.93 -12.82 -8.05
N THR A 84 -2.91 -13.87 -7.23
CA THR A 84 -3.13 -13.74 -5.79
C THR A 84 -1.98 -12.98 -5.13
N PRO A 85 -2.22 -11.83 -4.47
CA PRO A 85 -1.17 -11.10 -3.77
C PRO A 85 -0.74 -11.86 -2.51
N LEU A 86 0.56 -11.99 -2.33
CA LEU A 86 1.19 -12.63 -1.17
C LEU A 86 1.73 -11.60 -0.19
N TRP A 87 2.34 -10.53 -0.70
CA TRP A 87 3.00 -9.52 0.14
C TRP A 87 3.09 -8.16 -0.55
N PHE A 88 3.13 -7.10 0.27
CA PHE A 88 3.31 -5.71 -0.16
C PHE A 88 4.47 -5.07 0.59
N SER A 89 5.32 -4.32 -0.12
CA SER A 89 6.36 -3.53 0.50
C SER A 89 5.81 -2.28 1.19
N ARG A 90 6.62 -1.67 2.06
CA ARG A 90 6.44 -0.25 2.36
C ARG A 90 6.55 0.56 1.07
N ALA A 91 5.86 1.70 1.04
CA ALA A 91 6.00 2.66 -0.05
C ALA A 91 7.47 3.07 -0.21
N THR A 92 7.95 3.03 -1.45
CA THR A 92 9.24 3.58 -1.85
C THR A 92 9.02 4.88 -2.64
N PRO A 93 10.00 5.80 -2.64
CA PRO A 93 10.04 6.90 -3.60
C PRO A 93 9.95 6.42 -5.05
#